data_AF-A0A2A2DCY3-F1
#
_entry.id   AF-A0A2A2DCY3-F1
#
_cell.length_a   1.000
_cell.length_b   1.000
_cell.length_c   1.000
_cell.angle_alpha   90.00
_cell.angle_beta   90.00
_cell.angle_gamma   90.00
#
_symmetry.space_group_name_H-M   'P 1'
#
loop_
_entity.id
_entity.type
_entity.pdbx_description
1 polymer ?
#
loop_
_entity_poly.entity_id
_entity_poly.type
_entity_poly.pdbx_seq_one_letter_code
_entity_poly.pdbx_strand_id
1 'polypeptide(L)'
;MRSPRTLTVPLGAAALAAALAAAVLLCGCAEPGGLKVSGPAQSPPAATGGPVYVSEGPGKSPLRRPAALPVSETVRLAGLRWRTWGGATAVAVGRVEGAWCGPGCQEGPRRAKVTLSGLVRQDRSAYYSRATVEPGGLPAERSVPGPAGLRDLRLHVPQR
;
A
#
# COMPACT_ATOMS: atom_id res chain seq x y z
N MET A 1 -74.61 -10.92 20.31
CA MET A 1 -74.18 -11.54 19.05
C MET A 1 -74.83 -10.81 17.89
N ARG A 2 -74.06 -10.54 16.82
CA ARG A 2 -74.33 -9.79 15.57
C ARG A 2 -73.63 -8.43 15.48
N SER A 3 -72.55 -8.41 14.69
CA SER A 3 -71.83 -7.22 14.23
C SER A 3 -72.69 -6.33 13.33
N PRO A 4 -72.41 -5.02 13.31
CA PRO A 4 -72.52 -4.19 12.12
C PRO A 4 -71.11 -3.79 11.65
N ARG A 5 -70.60 -4.36 10.55
CA ARG A 5 -70.69 -3.81 9.19
C ARG A 5 -70.11 -2.40 9.07
N THR A 6 -68.88 -2.36 8.54
CA THR A 6 -68.24 -1.25 7.86
C THR A 6 -69.16 -0.69 6.78
N LEU A 7 -69.33 0.64 6.78
CA LEU A 7 -69.97 1.41 5.72
C LEU A 7 -69.01 2.48 5.21
N THR A 8 -69.22 2.75 3.94
CA THR A 8 -68.31 3.28 2.92
C THR A 8 -68.21 4.81 2.95
N VAL A 9 -67.06 5.33 2.50
CA VAL A 9 -66.81 6.74 2.16
C VAL A 9 -67.69 7.16 0.98
N PRO A 10 -68.14 8.43 0.92
CA PRO A 10 -67.85 9.18 -0.30
C PRO A 10 -67.40 10.63 -0.07
N LEU A 11 -66.68 11.11 -1.09
CA LEU A 11 -66.07 12.41 -1.23
C LEU A 11 -67.06 13.58 -1.09
N GLY A 12 -66.61 14.67 -0.47
CA GLY A 12 -67.25 15.98 -0.49
C GLY A 12 -66.19 17.07 -0.50
N ALA A 13 -66.10 17.79 -1.60
CA ALA A 13 -65.09 18.79 -1.90
C ALA A 13 -65.30 20.13 -1.15
N ALA A 14 -64.18 20.76 -0.79
CA ALA A 14 -63.88 22.19 -0.83
C ALA A 14 -64.92 23.23 -0.31
N ALA A 15 -64.60 23.89 0.81
CA ALA A 15 -64.72 25.35 1.03
C ALA A 15 -64.20 25.66 2.46
N LEU A 16 -63.02 26.29 2.61
CA LEU A 16 -62.80 27.73 2.73
C LEU A 16 -63.20 28.35 4.10
N ALA A 17 -62.27 29.16 4.62
CA ALA A 17 -62.40 30.17 5.67
C ALA A 17 -62.23 29.74 7.15
N ALA A 18 -60.97 29.81 7.59
CA ALA A 18 -60.53 30.68 8.68
C ALA A 18 -61.37 30.71 9.97
N ALA A 19 -60.88 30.02 11.00
CA ALA A 19 -60.95 30.53 12.37
C ALA A 19 -59.58 30.29 13.02
N LEU A 20 -58.73 31.31 12.92
CA LEU A 20 -57.58 31.46 13.81
C LEU A 20 -58.11 31.61 15.23
N ALA A 21 -57.66 30.76 16.16
CA ALA A 21 -57.09 31.22 17.42
C ALA A 21 -56.71 30.04 18.33
N ALA A 22 -55.51 30.17 18.86
CA ALA A 22 -55.08 29.69 20.16
C ALA A 22 -54.61 28.23 20.29
N ALA A 23 -53.31 28.16 20.63
CA ALA A 23 -52.66 27.14 21.46
C ALA A 23 -52.52 25.76 20.79
N VAL A 24 -51.33 25.18 20.64
CA VAL A 24 -50.30 25.00 21.66
C VAL A 24 -48.94 24.89 20.96
N LEU A 25 -48.00 25.74 21.39
CA LEU A 25 -46.58 25.56 21.15
C LEU A 25 -46.13 24.23 21.78
N LEU A 26 -45.89 23.20 20.97
CA LEU A 26 -45.02 22.08 21.33
C LEU A 26 -44.25 21.62 20.07
N CYS A 27 -43.57 22.56 19.41
CA CYS A 27 -42.37 22.21 18.63
C CYS A 27 -41.29 21.84 19.65
N GLY A 28 -41.30 20.59 20.10
CA GLY A 28 -40.13 19.98 20.70
C GLY A 28 -39.08 19.88 19.62
N CYS A 29 -38.15 20.84 19.61
CA CYS A 29 -36.87 20.69 18.93
C CYS A 29 -36.15 19.50 19.59
N ALA A 30 -36.42 18.29 19.11
CA ALA A 30 -35.49 17.19 19.26
C ALA A 30 -34.28 17.55 18.41
N GLU A 31 -33.36 18.32 18.98
CA GLU A 31 -32.01 18.39 18.44
C GLU A 31 -31.51 16.96 18.39
N PRO A 32 -31.09 16.43 17.22
CA PRO A 32 -30.32 15.21 17.17
C PRO A 32 -28.94 15.56 17.71
N GLY A 33 -28.86 15.76 19.03
CA GLY A 33 -27.65 15.76 19.81
C GLY A 33 -27.12 14.34 19.79
N GLY A 34 -26.61 13.93 18.64
CA GLY A 34 -25.93 12.66 18.46
C GLY A 34 -24.88 12.52 19.54
N LEU A 35 -24.79 11.32 20.12
CA LEU A 35 -23.76 10.98 21.10
C LEU A 35 -22.40 11.45 20.58
N LYS A 36 -21.86 12.53 21.17
CA LYS A 36 -20.48 12.93 20.95
C LYS A 36 -19.60 11.96 21.72
N VAL A 37 -19.18 10.89 21.06
CA VAL A 37 -18.06 10.07 21.53
C VAL A 37 -16.78 10.86 21.30
N SER A 38 -16.40 11.64 22.31
CA SER A 38 -15.04 12.20 22.40
C SER A 38 -14.17 11.18 23.12
N GLY A 39 -13.41 10.42 22.33
CA GLY A 39 -12.30 9.61 22.79
C GLY A 39 -11.13 9.84 21.84
N PRO A 40 -9.88 9.68 22.30
CA PRO A 40 -8.73 9.72 21.40
C PRO A 40 -8.99 8.73 20.27
N ALA A 41 -8.83 9.18 19.02
CA ALA A 41 -8.88 8.28 17.87
C ALA A 41 -7.90 7.14 18.16
N GLN A 42 -8.40 5.90 18.17
CA GLN A 42 -7.54 4.73 18.30
C GLN A 42 -6.56 4.79 17.12
N SER A 43 -5.33 5.22 17.41
CA SER A 43 -4.25 5.10 16.45
C SER A 43 -4.18 3.62 16.11
N PRO A 44 -4.17 3.23 14.82
CA PRO A 44 -4.01 1.84 14.46
C PRO A 44 -2.83 1.29 15.26
N PRO A 45 -2.98 0.18 16.00
CA PRO A 45 -1.84 -0.40 16.69
C PRO A 45 -0.74 -0.54 15.66
N ALA A 46 0.47 -0.08 15.97
CA ALA A 46 1.61 -0.24 15.09
C ALA A 46 1.72 -1.74 14.82
N ALA A 47 1.20 -2.17 13.66
CA ALA A 47 0.99 -3.57 13.39
C ALA A 47 2.35 -4.23 13.52
N THR A 48 2.52 -5.05 14.56
CA THR A 48 3.74 -5.81 14.84
C THR A 48 4.14 -6.46 13.52
N GLY A 49 5.24 -5.94 12.95
CA GLY A 49 5.48 -6.02 11.51
C GLY A 49 5.44 -7.46 11.03
N GLY A 50 4.44 -7.79 10.22
CA GLY A 50 4.37 -9.06 9.53
C GLY A 50 5.62 -9.33 8.68
N PRO A 51 5.86 -10.58 8.25
CA PRO A 51 7.05 -10.91 7.50
C PRO A 51 7.18 -10.06 6.23
N VAL A 52 8.42 -9.67 5.94
CA VAL A 52 8.77 -8.87 4.76
C VAL A 52 9.42 -9.74 3.70
N TYR A 53 8.99 -9.57 2.47
CA TYR A 53 9.39 -10.36 1.31
C TYR A 53 9.86 -9.49 0.14
N VAL A 54 10.42 -10.16 -0.85
CA VAL A 54 10.59 -9.67 -2.22
C VAL A 54 10.00 -10.70 -3.18
N SER A 55 9.48 -10.27 -4.34
CA SER A 55 9.04 -11.18 -5.39
C SER A 55 9.90 -11.05 -6.63
N GLU A 56 10.20 -12.18 -7.27
CA GLU A 56 10.94 -12.25 -8.54
C GLU A 56 10.04 -12.00 -9.75
N GLY A 57 8.71 -11.93 -9.56
CA GLY A 57 7.77 -11.71 -10.65
C GLY A 57 6.42 -12.42 -10.45
N PRO A 58 5.51 -12.30 -11.44
CA PRO A 58 4.20 -12.94 -11.39
C PRO A 58 4.30 -14.47 -11.24
N GLY A 59 3.46 -15.04 -10.37
CA GLY A 59 3.42 -16.49 -10.12
C GLY A 59 4.65 -17.06 -9.40
N LYS A 60 5.61 -16.23 -8.99
CA LYS A 60 6.79 -16.66 -8.22
C LYS A 60 6.50 -16.63 -6.72
N SER A 61 7.12 -17.56 -6.00
CA SER A 61 7.02 -17.61 -4.55
C SER A 61 7.72 -16.40 -3.92
N PRO A 62 7.13 -15.79 -2.87
CA PRO A 62 7.77 -14.71 -2.15
C PRO A 62 9.04 -15.18 -1.44
N LEU A 63 10.11 -14.38 -1.52
CA LEU A 63 11.43 -14.75 -1.00
C LEU A 63 11.79 -13.91 0.23
N ARG A 64 12.50 -14.53 1.18
CA ARG A 64 13.18 -13.83 2.28
C ARG A 64 14.68 -13.97 2.14
N ARG A 65 15.39 -12.83 2.15
CA ARG A 65 16.86 -12.78 2.09
C ARG A 65 17.45 -13.65 0.96
N PRO A 66 16.98 -13.53 -0.29
CA PRO A 66 17.45 -14.40 -1.36
C PRO A 66 18.92 -14.14 -1.69
N ALA A 67 19.65 -15.18 -2.08
CA ALA A 67 21.06 -15.06 -2.50
C ALA A 67 21.21 -14.51 -3.93
N ALA A 68 20.16 -14.57 -4.73
CA ALA A 68 20.08 -13.97 -6.06
C ALA A 68 18.70 -13.34 -6.24
N LEU A 69 18.62 -12.24 -7.00
CA LEU A 69 17.37 -11.54 -7.27
C LEU A 69 17.41 -10.98 -8.70
N PRO A 70 16.57 -11.46 -9.63
CA PRO A 70 16.34 -10.76 -10.87
C PRO A 70 15.60 -9.45 -10.56
N VAL A 71 16.10 -8.35 -11.10
CA VAL A 71 15.50 -7.01 -10.89
C VAL A 71 14.83 -6.51 -12.16
N SER A 72 15.34 -6.93 -13.31
CA SER A 72 14.70 -6.80 -14.62
C SER A 72 15.12 -7.96 -15.52
N GLU A 73 14.55 -8.04 -16.72
CA GLU A 73 14.91 -9.04 -17.74
C GLU A 73 16.42 -9.10 -18.05
N THR A 74 17.12 -7.96 -17.91
CA THR A 74 18.53 -7.82 -18.30
C THR A 74 19.47 -7.58 -17.12
N VAL A 75 18.93 -7.48 -15.88
CA VAL A 75 19.70 -7.19 -14.67
C VAL A 75 19.40 -8.20 -13.57
N ARG A 76 20.44 -8.87 -13.12
CA ARG A 76 20.40 -9.83 -12.02
C ARG A 76 21.37 -9.43 -10.92
N LEU A 77 20.93 -9.57 -9.68
CA LEU A 77 21.78 -9.51 -8.50
C LEU A 77 22.15 -10.92 -8.06
N ALA A 78 23.41 -11.15 -7.74
CA ALA A 78 23.92 -12.47 -7.40
C ALA A 78 24.86 -12.43 -6.18
N GLY A 79 24.93 -13.54 -5.45
CA GLY A 79 25.80 -13.68 -4.28
C GLY A 79 25.45 -12.70 -3.15
N LEU A 80 24.17 -12.36 -3.01
CA LEU A 80 23.69 -11.41 -2.02
C LEU A 80 23.87 -11.92 -0.60
N ARG A 81 24.52 -11.11 0.24
CA ARG A 81 24.69 -11.32 1.68
C ARG A 81 24.03 -10.19 2.43
N TRP A 82 22.87 -10.47 3.02
CA TRP A 82 22.03 -9.51 3.74
C TRP A 82 22.63 -9.18 5.10
N ARG A 83 22.77 -7.89 5.38
CA ARG A 83 23.14 -7.33 6.68
C ARG A 83 21.91 -6.95 7.49
N THR A 84 20.91 -6.38 6.83
CA THR A 84 19.63 -6.02 7.42
C THR A 84 18.48 -6.58 6.58
N TRP A 85 17.33 -6.81 7.22
CA TRP A 85 16.10 -7.28 6.57
C TRP A 85 14.91 -7.02 7.48
N GLY A 86 13.73 -6.80 6.91
CA GLY A 86 12.47 -6.73 7.64
C GLY A 86 12.12 -5.34 8.18
N GLY A 87 13.09 -4.41 8.21
CA GLY A 87 12.84 -3.00 8.49
C GLY A 87 12.40 -2.21 7.26
N ALA A 88 12.30 -0.89 7.42
CA ALA A 88 12.01 0.04 6.33
C ALA A 88 12.95 -0.13 5.12
N THR A 89 14.18 -0.60 5.38
CA THR A 89 15.15 -0.99 4.36
C THR A 89 15.77 -2.35 4.66
N ALA A 90 16.22 -3.04 3.60
CA ALA A 90 17.11 -4.20 3.71
C ALA A 90 18.39 -3.93 2.92
N VAL A 91 19.54 -4.20 3.52
CA VAL A 91 20.85 -3.91 2.92
C VAL A 91 21.62 -5.21 2.72
N ALA A 92 22.18 -5.38 1.53
CA ALA A 92 23.06 -6.49 1.19
C ALA A 92 24.31 -6.02 0.45
N VAL A 93 25.32 -6.88 0.43
CA VAL A 93 26.45 -6.79 -0.50
C VAL A 93 26.39 -7.97 -1.45
N GLY A 94 26.77 -7.77 -2.71
CA GLY A 94 26.78 -8.84 -3.71
C GLY A 94 27.38 -8.38 -5.02
N ARG A 95 26.93 -8.95 -6.13
CA ARG A 95 27.36 -8.62 -7.48
C ARG A 95 26.17 -8.21 -8.35
N VAL A 96 26.40 -7.28 -9.26
CA VAL A 96 25.44 -6.94 -10.33
C VAL A 96 25.90 -7.57 -11.65
N GLU A 97 25.00 -8.31 -12.28
CA GLU A 97 25.18 -9.02 -13.54
C GLU A 97 24.17 -8.48 -14.55
N GLY A 98 24.58 -8.30 -15.80
CA GLY A 98 23.70 -7.83 -16.86
C GLY A 98 24.38 -7.69 -18.22
N ALA A 99 23.58 -7.74 -19.27
CA ALA A 99 24.02 -7.75 -20.67
C ALA A 99 24.55 -6.39 -21.17
N TRP A 100 24.27 -5.32 -20.42
CA TRP A 100 24.74 -3.95 -20.71
C TRP A 100 26.24 -3.75 -20.45
N CYS A 101 26.93 -4.74 -19.90
CA CYS A 101 28.36 -4.65 -19.72
C CYS A 101 29.12 -5.14 -20.94
N GLY A 102 29.71 -4.19 -21.65
CA GLY A 102 30.65 -4.44 -22.72
C GLY A 102 31.96 -5.13 -22.27
N PRO A 103 32.82 -5.49 -23.24
CA PRO A 103 34.13 -6.08 -22.98
C PRO A 103 34.99 -5.17 -22.09
N GLY A 104 35.78 -5.77 -21.19
CA GLY A 104 36.57 -5.08 -20.13
C GLY A 104 35.84 -4.94 -18.79
N CYS A 105 34.50 -4.90 -18.80
CA CYS A 105 33.69 -4.87 -17.58
C CYS A 105 33.48 -6.26 -16.94
N GLN A 106 33.97 -7.31 -17.60
CA GLN A 106 33.94 -8.72 -17.18
C GLN A 106 35.14 -9.10 -16.29
N GLU A 107 36.21 -8.30 -16.30
CA GLU A 107 37.50 -8.67 -15.67
C GLU A 107 37.58 -8.40 -14.16
N GLY A 108 36.46 -8.15 -13.48
CA GLY A 108 36.46 -8.01 -12.02
C GLY A 108 35.11 -8.22 -11.37
N PRO A 109 35.07 -8.60 -10.08
CA PRO A 109 33.81 -8.73 -9.36
C PRO A 109 33.15 -7.35 -9.26
N ARG A 110 32.02 -7.16 -9.96
CA ARG A 110 31.19 -5.94 -9.84
C ARG A 110 30.47 -5.91 -8.51
N ARG A 111 31.26 -5.75 -7.44
CA ARG A 111 30.75 -5.65 -6.08
C ARG A 111 29.77 -4.49 -6.04
N ALA A 112 28.61 -4.72 -5.46
CA ALA A 112 27.60 -3.71 -5.29
C ALA A 112 27.03 -3.77 -3.88
N LYS A 113 26.71 -2.59 -3.34
CA LYS A 113 25.79 -2.47 -2.21
C LYS A 113 24.39 -2.42 -2.78
N VAL A 114 23.52 -3.26 -2.25
CA VAL A 114 22.10 -3.34 -2.63
C VAL A 114 21.26 -2.89 -1.46
N THR A 115 20.37 -1.95 -1.71
CA THR A 115 19.40 -1.47 -0.72
C THR A 115 17.99 -1.71 -1.26
N LEU A 116 17.20 -2.52 -0.57
CA LEU A 116 15.77 -2.63 -0.81
C LEU A 116 15.02 -1.63 0.07
N SER A 117 13.96 -1.05 -0.48
CA SER A 117 13.12 -0.06 0.22
C SER A 117 11.69 -0.03 -0.33
N GLY A 118 10.88 0.91 0.17
CA GLY A 118 9.51 1.09 -0.30
C GLY A 118 8.61 -0.08 0.09
N LEU A 119 8.42 -0.31 1.39
CA LEU A 119 7.52 -1.37 1.85
C LEU A 119 6.09 -1.12 1.40
N VAL A 120 5.51 -2.08 0.68
CA VAL A 120 4.09 -2.14 0.35
C VAL A 120 3.46 -3.18 1.25
N ARG A 121 2.53 -2.75 2.12
CA ARG A 121 1.82 -3.64 3.05
C ARG A 121 0.68 -4.35 2.34
N GLN A 122 0.59 -5.66 2.55
CA GLN A 122 -0.49 -6.50 2.04
C GLN A 122 -0.90 -7.50 3.12
N ASP A 123 -2.14 -7.36 3.60
CA ASP A 123 -2.68 -8.16 4.70
C ASP A 123 -1.74 -8.21 5.91
N ARG A 124 -1.20 -9.40 6.19
CA ARG A 124 -0.30 -9.68 7.31
C ARG A 124 1.16 -9.71 6.90
N SER A 125 1.52 -9.19 5.72
CA SER A 125 2.89 -9.20 5.18
C SER A 125 3.26 -7.86 4.54
N ALA A 126 4.53 -7.69 4.20
CA ALA A 126 4.99 -6.55 3.40
C ALA A 126 5.95 -7.00 2.29
N TYR A 127 6.04 -6.19 1.23
CA TYR A 127 6.94 -6.42 0.12
C TYR A 127 7.82 -5.21 -0.11
N TYR A 128 9.12 -5.40 -0.34
CA TYR A 128 9.95 -4.33 -0.88
C TYR A 128 9.56 -4.08 -2.34
N SER A 129 9.31 -2.82 -2.70
CA SER A 129 8.95 -2.40 -4.06
C SER A 129 10.07 -1.72 -4.83
N ARG A 130 11.20 -1.43 -4.16
CA ARG A 130 12.32 -0.69 -4.74
C ARG A 130 13.65 -1.33 -4.42
N ALA A 131 14.57 -1.29 -5.38
CA ALA A 131 15.97 -1.65 -5.22
C ALA A 131 16.87 -0.51 -5.73
N THR A 132 17.89 -0.19 -4.94
CA THR A 132 18.97 0.70 -5.34
C THR A 132 20.27 -0.10 -5.33
N VAL A 133 21.01 -0.04 -6.42
CA VAL A 133 22.28 -0.76 -6.58
C VAL A 133 23.39 0.26 -6.74
N GLU A 134 24.29 0.30 -5.77
CA GLU A 134 25.46 1.17 -5.77
C GLU A 134 26.70 0.34 -6.08
N PRO A 135 27.40 0.58 -7.20
CA PRO A 135 28.65 -0.10 -7.49
C PRO A 135 29.70 0.29 -6.42
N GLY A 136 30.39 -0.71 -5.87
CA GLY A 136 31.44 -0.48 -4.88
C GLY A 136 32.71 0.04 -5.56
N GLY A 137 33.16 1.23 -5.17
CA GLY A 137 34.48 1.75 -5.54
C GLY A 137 34.57 2.51 -6.87
N LEU A 138 33.46 2.84 -7.52
CA LEU A 138 33.46 3.72 -8.70
C LEU A 138 32.99 5.13 -8.31
N PRO A 139 33.80 6.19 -8.50
CA PRO A 139 33.30 7.55 -8.38
C PRO A 139 32.17 7.75 -9.39
N ALA A 140 31.08 8.38 -8.95
CA ALA A 140 29.83 8.53 -9.72
C ALA A 140 30.04 9.11 -11.14
N GLU A 141 31.14 9.81 -11.37
CA GLU A 141 31.53 10.50 -12.61
C GLU A 141 32.26 9.63 -13.65
N ARG A 142 32.93 8.53 -13.26
CA ARG A 142 33.61 7.60 -14.20
C ARG A 142 32.77 6.42 -14.62
N SER A 143 31.52 6.41 -14.20
CA SER A 143 30.58 5.51 -14.83
C SER A 143 30.27 6.10 -16.22
N VAL A 144 30.82 5.47 -17.26
CA VAL A 144 30.41 5.55 -18.69
C VAL A 144 28.89 5.80 -18.77
N PRO A 145 28.29 6.39 -19.83
CA PRO A 145 26.82 6.51 -19.89
C PRO A 145 26.15 5.13 -19.66
N GLY A 146 25.68 4.89 -18.42
CA GLY A 146 25.52 3.54 -17.83
C GLY A 146 26.15 3.49 -16.43
N PRO A 147 25.43 3.88 -15.35
CA PRO A 147 24.55 3.02 -14.55
C PRO A 147 23.43 3.86 -13.91
N ALA A 148 23.07 5.00 -14.52
CA ALA A 148 22.03 5.90 -14.02
C ALA A 148 20.68 5.18 -13.82
N GLY A 149 20.43 4.12 -14.59
CA GLY A 149 19.24 3.27 -14.47
C GLY A 149 19.25 2.22 -13.35
N LEU A 150 20.32 2.08 -12.57
CA LEU A 150 20.37 1.14 -11.43
C LEU A 150 19.97 1.77 -10.09
N ARG A 151 19.60 3.05 -10.12
CA ARG A 151 19.00 3.79 -9.01
C ARG A 151 17.49 3.74 -9.18
N ASP A 152 16.78 3.41 -8.11
CA ASP A 152 15.30 3.31 -8.07
C ASP A 152 14.67 2.23 -8.98
N LEU A 153 15.28 1.05 -9.05
CA LEU A 153 14.72 -0.10 -9.75
C LEU A 153 13.40 -0.53 -9.08
N ARG A 154 12.32 -0.64 -9.86
CA ARG A 154 11.03 -1.12 -9.39
C ARG A 154 11.05 -2.65 -9.29
N LEU A 155 10.71 -3.16 -8.12
CA LEU A 155 10.52 -4.58 -7.89
C LEU A 155 9.05 -4.95 -8.05
N HIS A 156 8.81 -6.15 -8.55
CA HIS A 156 7.46 -6.68 -8.63
C HIS A 156 6.85 -6.82 -7.22
N VAL A 157 5.64 -6.29 -7.06
CA VAL A 157 4.79 -6.53 -5.91
C VAL A 157 3.55 -7.26 -6.42
N PRO A 158 3.28 -8.50 -5.94
CA PRO A 158 2.10 -9.25 -6.34
C PRO A 158 0.83 -8.42 -6.13
N GLN A 159 -0.10 -8.45 -7.08
CA GLN A 159 -1.42 -7.83 -6.90
C GLN A 159 -2.31 -8.78 -6.09
N ARG A 160 -3.29 -8.23 -5.37
CA ARG A 160 -4.29 -9.02 -4.65
C ARG A 160 -5.43 -9.45 -5.56
#